data_AF-A0A3A5UYI6-F1
#
_entry.id   AF-A0A3A5UYI6-F1
#
_cell.length_a   1.000
_cell.length_b   1.000
_cell.length_c   1.000
_cell.angle_alpha   90.00
_cell.angle_beta   90.00
_cell.angle_gamma   90.00
#
_symmetry.space_group_name_H-M   'P 1'
#
loop_
_entity.id
_entity.type
_entity.pdbx_description
1 polymer ?
#
loop_
_entity_poly.entity_id
_entity_poly.type
_entity_poly.pdbx_seq_one_letter_code
_entity_poly.pdbx_strand_id
1 'polypeptide(L)'
;MNQVGINGQYLVVLFIIFVIFIFWSGGSKKTRKVTTTRIVHQRYYSNPRSNSNNLNEPPGKFNLFALTFSVSIMLLICFIALSEWNSAVNDELDESRRGQSWDYAIDDFLFTDADMGFEVGDELPQRMSPNGPWYWIVYAASCFFIMIGINRASNRRRNHGKELEESERNLRPILRRLTMDPNGVIEGRIRLPTAVPISKPSKKEERTIILIYAVSALVLIWTFLSIGSYFNELANQNHRIDSRFTQNKGDVQAFLLISMSLINTISSQIAAKYLFAEYEGEDDSILPPSVRNQQVKVEEERVSKLSSEPATPDDVLKALAREMEAAKAEAAFLRKELDETRDKVKGLEVELDEKKVELESIQEITKSMEKIVEDNKDSGDKALSLQDSVMVGDNLFNGDKIDKQIFNDPVAIAKAAIEAYREGRKDSSKIDLDFD
;
A
#
# COMPACT_ATOMS: atom_id res chain seq x y z
N MET A 1 -25.37 -14.37 44.29
CA MET A 1 -25.09 -15.39 43.24
C MET A 1 -23.61 -15.72 43.35
N ASN A 2 -23.28 -17.01 43.40
CA ASN A 2 -21.92 -17.49 43.68
C ASN A 2 -20.90 -16.86 42.73
N GLN A 3 -19.79 -16.41 43.33
CA GLN A 3 -18.55 -16.02 42.68
C GLN A 3 -18.35 -16.84 41.40
N VAL A 4 -18.14 -16.14 40.28
CA VAL A 4 -17.48 -16.71 39.12
C VAL A 4 -16.06 -17.02 39.58
N GLY A 5 -15.92 -18.14 40.29
CA GLY A 5 -14.68 -18.55 40.92
C GLY A 5 -13.63 -18.71 39.84
N ILE A 6 -12.44 -18.19 40.12
CA ILE A 6 -11.07 -18.64 39.76
C ILE A 6 -10.95 -19.51 38.47
N ASN A 7 -11.74 -20.57 38.31
CA ASN A 7 -11.94 -21.33 37.08
C ASN A 7 -12.34 -20.47 35.84
N GLY A 8 -13.11 -19.39 36.02
CA GLY A 8 -13.45 -18.47 34.93
C GLY A 8 -12.23 -17.71 34.41
N GLN A 9 -11.35 -17.28 35.32
CA GLN A 9 -10.11 -16.58 34.97
C GLN A 9 -9.11 -17.50 34.25
N TYR A 10 -9.00 -18.77 34.66
CA TYR A 10 -8.17 -19.75 33.94
C TYR A 10 -8.68 -20.08 32.54
N LEU A 11 -10.00 -20.13 32.35
CA LEU A 11 -10.60 -20.32 31.02
C LEU A 11 -10.32 -19.12 30.12
N VAL A 12 -10.44 -17.89 30.65
CA VAL A 12 -10.11 -16.66 29.93
C VAL A 12 -8.62 -16.63 29.59
N VAL A 13 -7.74 -17.00 30.51
CA VAL A 13 -6.28 -17.07 30.30
C VAL A 13 -5.89 -18.13 29.25
N LEU A 14 -6.40 -19.36 29.36
CA LEU A 14 -6.15 -20.41 28.36
C LEU A 14 -6.69 -20.05 26.99
N PHE A 15 -7.85 -19.39 26.96
CA PHE A 15 -8.47 -18.91 25.74
C PHE A 15 -7.66 -17.76 25.12
N ILE A 16 -7.13 -16.84 25.92
CA ILE A 16 -6.24 -15.78 25.46
C ILE A 16 -4.93 -16.37 24.93
N ILE A 17 -4.33 -17.35 25.62
CA ILE A 17 -3.15 -18.08 25.12
C ILE A 17 -3.46 -18.78 23.79
N PHE A 18 -4.63 -19.38 23.65
CA PHE A 18 -5.08 -19.99 22.39
C PHE A 18 -5.25 -18.95 21.27
N VAL A 19 -5.78 -17.76 21.58
CA VAL A 19 -5.88 -16.64 20.64
C VAL A 19 -4.49 -16.15 20.22
N ILE A 20 -3.57 -15.95 21.16
CA ILE A 20 -2.17 -15.58 20.87
C ILE A 20 -1.50 -16.65 20.00
N PHE A 21 -1.69 -17.93 20.31
CA PHE A 21 -1.18 -19.03 19.51
C PHE A 21 -1.77 -19.07 18.10
N ILE A 22 -3.06 -18.80 17.92
CA ILE A 22 -3.69 -18.67 16.61
C ILE A 22 -3.11 -17.50 15.82
N PHE A 23 -2.91 -16.35 16.46
CA PHE A 23 -2.35 -15.17 15.79
C PHE A 23 -0.87 -15.35 15.44
N TRP A 24 -0.10 -16.05 16.27
CA TRP A 24 1.32 -16.34 16.01
C TRP A 24 1.50 -17.44 14.95
N SER A 25 0.65 -18.47 14.96
CA SER A 25 0.66 -19.54 13.95
C SER A 25 0.13 -19.10 12.57
N GLY A 26 -0.67 -18.04 12.51
CA GLY A 26 -1.14 -17.42 11.27
C GLY A 26 -0.06 -16.64 10.48
N GLY A 27 1.09 -16.38 11.09
CA GLY A 27 2.16 -15.55 10.52
C GLY A 27 3.08 -16.23 9.50
N SER A 28 3.04 -17.56 9.34
CA SER A 28 3.98 -18.25 8.44
C SER A 28 3.39 -19.50 7.82
N LYS A 29 2.47 -19.31 6.88
CA LYS A 29 2.32 -20.28 5.79
C LYS A 29 2.33 -19.52 4.48
N LYS A 30 3.52 -19.41 3.87
CA LYS A 30 3.62 -19.20 2.41
C LYS A 30 2.65 -20.19 1.79
N THR A 31 1.60 -19.70 1.16
CA THR A 31 0.67 -20.53 0.41
C THR A 31 1.49 -21.28 -0.61
N ARG A 32 1.69 -22.58 -0.40
CA ARG A 32 2.24 -23.48 -1.41
C ARG A 32 1.29 -23.32 -2.60
N LYS A 33 1.77 -22.72 -3.69
CA LYS A 33 1.02 -22.58 -4.94
C LYS A 33 0.77 -24.00 -5.45
N VAL A 34 -0.32 -24.61 -4.99
CA VAL A 34 -0.88 -25.77 -5.65
C VAL A 34 -1.61 -25.20 -6.85
N THR A 35 -0.99 -25.33 -8.01
CA THR A 35 -1.58 -25.01 -9.31
C THR A 35 -2.67 -26.03 -9.62
N THR A 36 -3.77 -25.98 -8.88
CA THR A 36 -5.01 -26.62 -9.33
C THR A 36 -5.61 -25.65 -10.33
N THR A 37 -5.52 -26.02 -11.61
CA THR A 37 -6.20 -25.39 -12.75
C THR A 37 -7.71 -25.55 -12.60
N ARG A 38 -8.29 -24.94 -11.58
CA ARG A 38 -9.70 -24.59 -11.61
C ARG A 38 -9.75 -23.34 -12.45
N ILE A 39 -10.26 -23.45 -13.67
CA ILE A 39 -10.65 -22.33 -14.51
C ILE A 39 -11.79 -21.63 -13.76
N VAL A 40 -11.41 -20.81 -12.78
CA VAL A 40 -12.29 -19.80 -12.21
C VAL A 40 -12.35 -18.76 -13.30
N HIS A 41 -13.55 -18.51 -13.84
CA HIS A 41 -13.79 -17.37 -14.71
C HIS A 41 -13.22 -16.12 -14.03
N GLN A 42 -12.00 -15.73 -14.42
CA GLN A 42 -11.42 -14.45 -14.04
C GLN A 42 -12.39 -13.42 -14.58
N ARG A 43 -12.90 -12.58 -13.68
CA ARG A 43 -13.75 -11.46 -14.07
C ARG A 43 -12.96 -10.62 -15.05
N TYR A 44 -13.59 -10.17 -16.13
CA TYR A 44 -12.94 -9.40 -17.20
C TYR A 44 -12.25 -8.12 -16.72
N TYR A 45 -12.54 -7.67 -15.49
CA TYR A 45 -11.95 -6.53 -14.82
C TYR A 45 -10.81 -6.83 -13.83
N SER A 46 -10.44 -8.10 -13.61
CA SER A 46 -9.21 -8.38 -12.86
C SER A 46 -8.04 -8.30 -13.84
N ASN A 47 -7.33 -7.17 -13.87
CA ASN A 47 -6.03 -7.10 -14.52
C ASN A 47 -5.18 -8.29 -14.02
N PRO A 48 -4.44 -8.99 -14.89
CA PRO A 48 -3.43 -9.93 -14.39
C PRO A 48 -2.54 -9.15 -13.42
N ARG A 49 -2.32 -9.67 -12.20
CA ARG A 49 -1.49 -9.03 -11.16
C ARG A 49 -0.24 -8.48 -11.83
N SER A 50 -0.18 -7.17 -12.08
CA SER A 50 1.03 -6.61 -12.64
C SER A 50 2.05 -6.71 -11.52
N ASN A 51 3.19 -7.33 -11.79
CA ASN A 51 4.30 -7.38 -10.85
C ASN A 51 4.83 -5.98 -10.46
N SER A 52 4.27 -4.89 -11.00
CA SER A 52 4.70 -3.51 -10.77
C SER A 52 3.96 -2.79 -9.64
N ASN A 53 2.73 -3.20 -9.29
CA ASN A 53 1.92 -2.49 -8.30
C ASN A 53 1.89 -3.30 -7.01
N ASN A 54 2.80 -3.00 -6.08
CA ASN A 54 2.79 -3.51 -4.70
C ASN A 54 1.59 -2.91 -3.94
N LEU A 55 0.38 -3.33 -4.27
CA LEU A 55 -0.83 -2.96 -3.55
C LEU A 55 -0.78 -3.55 -2.14
N ASN A 56 -1.23 -2.76 -1.16
CA ASN A 56 -1.38 -3.26 0.21
C ASN A 56 -2.53 -4.26 0.25
N GLU A 57 -2.22 -5.56 0.18
CA GLU A 57 -3.24 -6.60 0.21
C GLU A 57 -3.97 -6.61 1.57
N PRO A 58 -5.31 -6.76 1.58
CA PRO A 58 -6.04 -6.88 2.82
C PRO A 58 -5.64 -8.15 3.59
N PRO A 59 -5.70 -8.14 4.94
CA PRO A 59 -5.56 -9.35 5.73
C PRO A 59 -6.49 -10.47 5.25
N GLY A 60 -5.99 -11.70 5.30
CA GLY A 60 -6.74 -12.88 4.90
C GLY A 60 -8.06 -13.03 5.69
N LYS A 61 -9.02 -13.75 5.12
CA LYS A 61 -10.35 -13.97 5.75
C LYS A 61 -10.27 -14.53 7.17
N PHE A 62 -9.27 -15.38 7.43
CA PHE A 62 -9.02 -15.94 8.77
C PHE A 62 -8.57 -14.87 9.77
N ASN A 63 -7.68 -13.95 9.37
CA ASN A 63 -7.23 -12.86 10.24
C ASN A 63 -8.36 -11.88 10.55
N LEU A 64 -9.26 -11.62 9.59
CA LEU A 64 -10.47 -10.83 9.82
C LEU A 64 -11.41 -11.52 10.82
N PHE A 65 -11.64 -12.82 10.68
CA PHE A 65 -12.45 -13.59 11.63
C PHE A 65 -11.84 -13.55 13.04
N ALA A 66 -10.54 -13.83 13.15
CA ALA A 66 -9.80 -13.79 14.41
C ALA A 66 -9.85 -12.40 15.05
N LEU A 67 -9.73 -11.32 14.26
CA LEU A 67 -9.87 -9.94 14.72
C LEU A 67 -11.27 -9.66 15.29
N THR A 68 -12.33 -10.00 14.55
CA THR A 68 -13.71 -9.76 15.04
C THR A 68 -14.02 -10.56 16.30
N PHE A 69 -13.51 -11.79 16.39
CA PHE A 69 -13.67 -12.65 17.55
C PHE A 69 -12.91 -12.10 18.77
N SER A 70 -11.63 -11.76 18.58
CA SER A 70 -10.78 -11.09 19.57
C SER A 70 -11.43 -9.85 20.19
N VAL A 71 -11.94 -8.94 19.34
CA VAL A 71 -12.60 -7.71 19.80
C VAL A 71 -13.90 -8.02 20.55
N SER A 72 -14.66 -9.04 20.12
CA SER A 72 -15.89 -9.46 20.80
C SER A 72 -15.61 -10.00 22.20
N ILE A 73 -14.53 -10.76 22.36
CA ILE A 73 -14.10 -11.26 23.68
C ILE A 73 -13.59 -10.14 24.57
N MET A 74 -12.79 -9.20 24.04
CA MET A 74 -12.35 -8.06 24.83
C MET A 74 -13.53 -7.22 25.32
N LEU A 75 -14.53 -6.98 24.47
CA LEU A 75 -15.77 -6.29 24.87
C LEU A 75 -16.54 -7.07 25.95
N LEU A 76 -16.62 -8.39 25.83
CA LEU A 76 -17.25 -9.24 26.84
C LEU A 76 -16.53 -9.15 28.19
N ILE A 77 -15.19 -9.18 28.20
CA ILE A 77 -14.38 -9.01 29.40
C ILE A 77 -14.61 -7.63 30.02
N CYS A 78 -14.62 -6.56 29.21
CA CYS A 78 -14.89 -5.21 29.69
C CYS A 78 -16.29 -5.09 30.28
N PHE A 79 -17.29 -5.73 29.67
CA PHE A 79 -18.67 -5.70 30.18
C PHE A 79 -18.82 -6.46 31.49
N ILE A 80 -18.16 -7.61 31.64
CA ILE A 80 -18.12 -8.35 32.90
C ILE A 80 -17.44 -7.50 33.98
N ALA A 81 -16.27 -6.93 33.70
CA ALA A 81 -15.54 -6.10 34.66
C ALA A 81 -16.33 -4.85 35.08
N LEU A 82 -17.00 -4.17 34.14
CA LEU A 82 -17.88 -3.03 34.47
C LEU A 82 -19.13 -3.47 35.27
N SER A 83 -19.64 -4.67 35.04
CA SER A 83 -20.73 -5.23 35.82
C SER A 83 -20.29 -5.61 37.24
N GLU A 84 -19.08 -6.14 37.41
CA GLU A 84 -18.49 -6.42 38.72
C GLU A 84 -18.20 -5.13 39.48
N TRP A 85 -17.67 -4.10 38.80
CA TRP A 85 -17.52 -2.75 39.35
C TRP A 85 -18.85 -2.18 39.83
N ASN A 86 -19.90 -2.28 39.00
CA ASN A 86 -21.23 -1.82 39.40
C ASN A 86 -21.73 -2.56 40.66
N SER A 87 -21.43 -3.85 40.81
CA SER A 87 -21.78 -4.59 42.02
C SER A 87 -21.01 -4.06 43.22
N ALA A 88 -19.70 -3.86 43.09
CA ALA A 88 -18.84 -3.34 44.16
C ALA A 88 -19.27 -1.94 44.62
N VAL A 89 -19.60 -1.05 43.68
CA VAL A 89 -20.14 0.29 43.98
C VAL A 89 -21.48 0.19 44.72
N ASN A 90 -22.37 -0.71 44.30
CA ASN A 90 -23.66 -0.88 44.97
C ASN A 90 -23.53 -1.46 46.38
N ASP A 91 -22.52 -2.29 46.63
CA ASP A 91 -22.22 -2.85 47.95
C ASP A 91 -21.65 -1.80 48.91
N GLU A 92 -20.87 -0.84 48.39
CA GLU A 92 -20.29 0.27 49.16
C GLU A 92 -21.30 1.43 49.40
N LEU A 93 -22.32 1.57 48.54
CA LEU A 93 -23.36 2.59 48.68
C LEU A 93 -24.35 2.26 49.80
N ASP A 94 -24.54 3.20 50.73
CA ASP A 94 -25.59 3.16 51.75
C ASP A 94 -26.98 2.92 51.14
N GLU A 95 -27.82 2.12 51.83
CA GLU A 95 -29.20 1.80 51.40
C GLU A 95 -30.05 3.04 51.09
N SER A 96 -29.73 4.20 51.67
CA SER A 96 -30.44 5.46 51.48
C SER A 96 -30.18 6.16 50.13
N ARG A 97 -29.08 5.80 49.44
CA ARG A 97 -28.73 6.34 48.11
C ARG A 97 -29.14 5.42 46.95
N ARG A 98 -29.48 4.16 47.25
CA ARG A 98 -29.93 3.20 46.23
C ARG A 98 -31.24 3.65 45.58
N GLY A 99 -31.20 3.95 44.29
CA GLY A 99 -32.40 4.27 43.49
C GLY A 99 -32.70 5.76 43.28
N GLN A 100 -31.72 6.66 43.48
CA GLN A 100 -31.84 8.05 43.04
C GLN A 100 -31.79 8.19 41.50
N SER A 101 -32.04 9.41 41.00
CA SER A 101 -32.03 9.78 39.57
C SER A 101 -30.83 9.19 38.81
N TRP A 102 -31.00 8.94 37.51
CA TRP A 102 -29.95 8.45 36.60
C TRP A 102 -28.64 9.25 36.68
N ASP A 103 -28.72 10.55 36.94
CA ASP A 103 -27.54 11.42 37.06
C ASP A 103 -26.69 11.05 38.28
N TYR A 104 -27.31 10.75 39.42
CA TYR A 104 -26.60 10.32 40.62
C TYR A 104 -26.04 8.91 40.47
N ALA A 105 -26.77 8.02 39.80
CA ALA A 105 -26.27 6.66 39.53
C ALA A 105 -25.02 6.66 38.64
N ILE A 106 -24.93 7.58 37.66
CA ILE A 106 -23.74 7.74 36.81
C ILE A 106 -22.58 8.37 37.60
N ASP A 107 -22.87 9.39 38.42
CA ASP A 107 -21.87 10.06 39.25
C ASP A 107 -21.26 9.08 40.27
N ASP A 108 -22.12 8.35 40.98
CA ASP A 108 -21.72 7.30 41.91
C ASP A 108 -20.93 6.19 41.19
N PHE A 109 -21.35 5.75 40.00
CA PHE A 109 -20.61 4.75 39.23
C PHE A 109 -19.21 5.23 38.81
N LEU A 110 -19.03 6.50 38.45
CA LEU A 110 -17.77 7.02 37.91
C LEU A 110 -16.78 7.48 38.99
N PHE A 111 -17.29 7.86 40.17
CA PHE A 111 -16.49 8.54 41.19
C PHE A 111 -16.52 7.89 42.57
N THR A 112 -17.29 6.83 42.79
CA THR A 112 -17.19 6.04 44.03
C THR A 112 -15.89 5.27 44.05
N ASP A 113 -15.25 5.24 45.21
CA ASP A 113 -14.01 4.51 45.46
C ASP A 113 -14.37 3.12 46.01
N ALA A 114 -14.74 2.20 45.12
CA ALA A 114 -15.01 0.79 45.44
C ALA A 114 -13.78 -0.08 45.09
N ASP A 115 -13.75 -1.31 45.62
CA ASP A 115 -12.67 -2.27 45.37
C ASP A 115 -13.21 -3.55 44.69
N MET A 116 -12.65 -3.90 43.53
CA MET A 116 -12.99 -5.14 42.83
C MET A 116 -12.11 -6.32 43.23
N GLY A 117 -11.12 -6.09 44.10
CA GLY A 117 -10.17 -7.10 44.56
C GLY A 117 -9.04 -7.38 43.55
N PHE A 118 -8.72 -6.43 42.67
CA PHE A 118 -7.43 -6.46 41.97
C PHE A 118 -6.33 -5.96 42.92
N GLU A 119 -5.29 -6.76 43.10
CA GLU A 119 -4.09 -6.36 43.85
C GLU A 119 -3.08 -5.65 42.91
N VAL A 120 -3.27 -5.81 41.60
CA VAL A 120 -2.42 -5.19 40.57
C VAL A 120 -2.90 -3.76 40.29
N GLY A 121 -2.08 -2.76 40.64
CA GLY A 121 -2.34 -1.36 40.33
C GLY A 121 -2.78 -0.49 41.50
N ASP A 122 -2.65 -0.97 42.74
CA ASP A 122 -3.09 -0.23 43.95
C ASP A 122 -2.32 1.06 44.22
N GLU A 123 -1.12 1.23 43.64
CA GLU A 123 -0.36 2.50 43.71
C GLU A 123 -0.94 3.58 42.77
N LEU A 124 -1.82 3.22 41.82
CA LEU A 124 -2.53 4.18 40.97
C LEU A 124 -3.77 4.72 41.70
N PRO A 125 -4.25 5.93 41.35
CA PRO A 125 -5.56 6.39 41.82
C PRO A 125 -6.61 5.31 41.54
N GLN A 126 -7.40 4.90 42.53
CA GLN A 126 -8.34 3.77 42.42
C GLN A 126 -9.26 3.86 41.19
N ARG A 127 -9.66 5.08 40.82
CA ARG A 127 -10.49 5.35 39.63
C ARG A 127 -9.80 5.01 38.31
N MET A 128 -8.48 5.04 38.29
CA MET A 128 -7.63 4.77 37.13
C MET A 128 -6.94 3.40 37.19
N SER A 129 -6.94 2.72 38.33
CA SER A 129 -6.39 1.36 38.43
C SER A 129 -7.34 0.34 37.77
N PRO A 130 -6.93 -0.93 37.62
CA PRO A 130 -7.83 -2.00 37.19
C PRO A 130 -9.06 -2.17 38.08
N ASN A 131 -9.02 -1.68 39.32
CA ASN A 131 -10.18 -1.60 40.20
C ASN A 131 -11.17 -0.53 39.74
N GLY A 132 -10.77 0.49 38.98
CA GLY A 132 -11.64 1.60 38.58
C GLY A 132 -12.37 1.41 37.24
N PRO A 133 -13.45 2.18 37.02
CA PRO A 133 -14.28 2.06 35.82
C PRO A 133 -13.58 2.63 34.59
N TRP A 134 -12.76 3.68 34.74
CA TRP A 134 -12.11 4.37 33.62
C TRP A 134 -11.16 3.46 32.86
N TYR A 135 -10.49 2.56 33.56
CA TYR A 135 -9.58 1.57 32.96
C TYR A 135 -10.32 0.70 31.93
N TRP A 136 -11.48 0.15 32.31
CA TRP A 136 -12.29 -0.71 31.44
C TRP A 136 -13.05 0.08 30.36
N ILE A 137 -13.47 1.31 30.65
CA ILE A 137 -14.08 2.21 29.67
C ILE A 137 -13.10 2.51 28.52
N VAL A 138 -11.82 2.74 28.82
CA VAL A 138 -10.80 3.02 27.81
C VAL A 138 -10.53 1.80 26.93
N TYR A 139 -10.51 0.60 27.49
CA TYR A 139 -10.45 -0.65 26.73
C TYR A 139 -11.70 -0.85 25.84
N ALA A 140 -12.89 -0.58 26.36
CA ALA A 140 -14.13 -0.64 25.59
C ALA A 140 -14.12 0.38 24.44
N ALA A 141 -13.64 1.60 24.68
CA ALA A 141 -13.46 2.63 23.66
C ALA A 141 -12.48 2.19 22.57
N SER A 142 -11.35 1.57 22.93
CA SER A 142 -10.40 0.99 21.98
C SER A 142 -11.08 -0.02 21.05
N CYS A 143 -11.84 -0.96 21.63
CA CYS A 143 -12.61 -1.95 20.87
C CYS A 143 -13.63 -1.30 19.92
N PHE A 144 -14.31 -0.24 20.38
CA PHE A 144 -15.27 0.48 19.56
C PHE A 144 -14.62 1.16 18.35
N PHE A 145 -13.46 1.81 18.53
CA PHE A 145 -12.73 2.41 17.42
C PHE A 145 -12.22 1.38 16.41
N ILE A 146 -11.76 0.22 16.89
CA ILE A 146 -11.38 -0.91 16.02
C ILE A 146 -12.59 -1.38 15.20
N MET A 147 -13.77 -1.55 15.82
CA MET A 147 -14.99 -1.96 15.13
C MET A 147 -15.45 -0.94 14.07
N ILE A 148 -15.40 0.36 14.39
CA ILE A 148 -15.68 1.42 13.40
C ILE A 148 -14.71 1.31 12.22
N GLY A 149 -13.43 1.10 12.50
CA GLY A 149 -12.40 0.93 11.49
C GLY A 149 -12.67 -0.25 10.55
N ILE A 150 -12.98 -1.42 11.11
CA ILE A 150 -13.33 -2.62 10.34
C ILE A 150 -14.59 -2.39 9.48
N ASN A 151 -15.62 -1.77 10.06
CA ASN A 151 -16.86 -1.52 9.33
C ASN A 151 -16.66 -0.57 8.14
N ARG A 152 -15.87 0.50 8.33
CA ARG A 152 -15.51 1.41 7.23
C ARG A 152 -14.76 0.70 6.11
N ALA A 153 -13.71 -0.05 6.44
CA ALA A 153 -12.94 -0.82 5.46
C ALA A 153 -13.79 -1.88 4.75
N SER A 154 -14.69 -2.56 5.48
CA SER A 154 -15.63 -3.54 4.92
C SER A 154 -16.64 -2.87 3.97
N ASN A 155 -17.15 -1.71 4.33
CA ASN A 155 -18.05 -0.93 3.48
C ASN A 155 -17.35 -0.46 2.20
N ARG A 156 -16.12 0.04 2.31
CA ARG A 156 -15.28 0.41 1.15
C ARG A 156 -15.08 -0.78 0.21
N ARG A 157 -14.71 -1.93 0.74
CA ARG A 157 -14.56 -3.17 -0.05
C ARG A 157 -15.84 -3.57 -0.77
N ARG A 158 -16.99 -3.49 -0.09
CA ARG A 158 -18.29 -3.83 -0.67
C ARG A 158 -18.68 -2.86 -1.77
N ASN A 159 -18.47 -1.57 -1.57
CA ASN A 159 -18.79 -0.54 -2.56
C ASN A 159 -17.88 -0.68 -3.79
N HIS A 160 -16.56 -0.81 -3.60
CA HIS A 160 -15.63 -1.06 -4.69
C HIS A 160 -15.97 -2.33 -5.48
N GLY A 161 -16.36 -3.40 -4.76
CA GLY A 161 -16.82 -4.63 -5.40
C GLY A 161 -18.09 -4.48 -6.23
N LYS A 162 -19.02 -3.60 -5.81
CA LYS A 162 -20.23 -3.27 -6.57
C LYS A 162 -19.91 -2.44 -7.81
N GLU A 163 -19.03 -1.45 -7.68
CA GLU A 163 -18.57 -0.61 -8.80
C GLU A 163 -17.88 -1.45 -9.89
N LEU A 164 -17.03 -2.40 -9.49
CA LEU A 164 -16.42 -3.36 -10.43
C LEU A 164 -17.44 -4.29 -11.09
N GLU A 165 -18.49 -4.70 -10.36
CA GLU A 165 -19.54 -5.55 -10.93
C GLU A 165 -20.42 -4.77 -11.92
N GLU A 166 -20.70 -3.51 -11.61
CA GLU A 166 -21.46 -2.60 -12.47
C GLU A 166 -20.68 -2.26 -13.74
N SER A 167 -19.39 -1.98 -13.63
CA SER A 167 -18.52 -1.77 -14.79
C SER A 167 -18.46 -3.03 -15.67
N GLU A 168 -18.35 -4.23 -15.07
CA GLU A 168 -18.37 -5.51 -15.80
C GLU A 168 -19.69 -5.70 -16.57
N ARG A 169 -20.83 -5.43 -15.93
CA ARG A 169 -22.15 -5.52 -16.59
C ARG A 169 -22.25 -4.56 -17.78
N ASN A 170 -21.74 -3.35 -17.64
CA ASN A 170 -21.74 -2.33 -18.70
C ASN A 170 -20.76 -2.68 -19.84
N LEU A 171 -19.66 -3.37 -19.55
CA LEU A 171 -18.64 -3.72 -20.54
C LEU A 171 -19.05 -4.91 -21.42
N ARG A 172 -19.80 -5.89 -20.90
CA ARG A 172 -20.28 -7.07 -21.67
C ARG A 172 -20.94 -6.75 -23.02
N PRO A 173 -21.92 -5.83 -23.12
CA PRO A 173 -22.53 -5.50 -24.42
C PRO A 173 -21.57 -4.74 -25.35
N ILE A 174 -20.67 -3.95 -24.78
CA ILE A 174 -19.67 -3.16 -25.53
C ILE A 174 -18.61 -4.09 -26.11
N LEU A 175 -18.18 -5.13 -25.38
CA LEU A 175 -17.22 -6.13 -25.85
C LEU A 175 -17.72 -6.83 -27.13
N ARG A 176 -19.03 -7.14 -27.20
CA ARG A 176 -19.64 -7.73 -28.39
C ARG A 176 -19.63 -6.79 -29.59
N ARG A 177 -19.72 -5.47 -29.36
CA ARG A 177 -19.61 -4.45 -30.42
C ARG A 177 -18.16 -4.29 -30.88
N LEU A 178 -17.22 -4.25 -29.93
CA LEU A 178 -15.78 -4.25 -30.18
C LEU A 178 -15.30 -5.43 -31.01
N THR A 179 -15.83 -6.64 -30.78
CA THR A 179 -15.49 -7.81 -31.59
C THR A 179 -15.97 -7.73 -33.04
N MET A 180 -16.99 -6.91 -33.30
CA MET A 180 -17.56 -6.72 -34.64
C MET A 180 -16.96 -5.51 -35.35
N ASP A 181 -16.54 -4.49 -34.60
CA ASP A 181 -15.90 -3.27 -35.10
C ASP A 181 -14.79 -2.83 -34.12
N PRO A 182 -13.54 -3.33 -34.30
CA PRO A 182 -12.44 -3.02 -33.40
C PRO A 182 -11.96 -1.57 -33.50
N ASN A 183 -12.13 -0.92 -34.66
CA ASN A 183 -11.73 0.48 -34.89
C ASN A 183 -12.77 1.47 -34.33
N GLY A 184 -13.98 1.01 -34.04
CA GLY A 184 -15.07 1.83 -33.51
C GLY A 184 -14.77 2.55 -32.20
N VAL A 185 -13.76 2.13 -31.42
CA VAL A 185 -13.29 2.88 -30.24
C VAL A 185 -12.41 4.07 -30.62
N ILE A 186 -11.53 3.91 -31.61
CA ILE A 186 -10.62 4.97 -32.09
C ILE A 186 -11.44 6.06 -32.80
N GLU A 187 -12.47 5.65 -33.52
CA GLU A 187 -13.37 6.54 -34.27
C GLU A 187 -14.51 7.12 -33.42
N GLY A 188 -14.59 6.78 -32.12
CA GLY A 188 -15.58 7.32 -31.18
C GLY A 188 -16.99 6.72 -31.25
N ARG A 189 -17.26 5.77 -32.15
CA ARG A 189 -18.56 5.08 -32.30
C ARG A 189 -18.91 4.21 -31.09
N ILE A 190 -17.89 3.68 -30.41
CA ILE A 190 -18.02 2.80 -29.25
C ILE A 190 -17.41 3.52 -28.05
N ARG A 191 -18.25 3.89 -27.08
CA ARG A 191 -17.81 4.49 -25.81
C ARG A 191 -17.46 3.39 -24.81
N LEU A 192 -16.22 3.39 -24.33
CA LEU A 192 -15.81 2.52 -23.22
C LEU A 192 -16.38 3.06 -21.89
N PRO A 193 -16.80 2.17 -20.97
CA PRO A 193 -17.26 2.59 -19.66
C PRO A 193 -16.12 3.27 -18.89
N THR A 194 -16.47 4.13 -17.94
CA THR A 194 -15.50 4.80 -17.07
C THR A 194 -14.70 3.75 -16.30
N ALA A 195 -13.37 3.93 -16.29
CA ALA A 195 -12.46 3.09 -15.52
C ALA A 195 -12.79 3.20 -14.03
N VAL A 196 -12.81 2.08 -13.31
CA VAL A 196 -12.97 2.08 -11.85
C VAL A 196 -11.59 2.33 -11.25
N PRO A 197 -11.34 3.48 -10.61
CA PRO A 197 -10.03 3.81 -10.08
C PRO A 197 -9.65 2.89 -8.91
N ILE A 198 -8.35 2.82 -8.59
CA ILE A 198 -7.88 2.12 -7.39
C ILE A 198 -8.50 2.75 -6.14
N SER A 199 -9.15 1.93 -5.32
CA SER A 199 -9.74 2.39 -4.05
C SER A 199 -8.64 2.60 -3.01
N LYS A 200 -8.24 3.86 -2.83
CA LYS A 200 -7.32 4.32 -1.78
C LYS A 200 -8.06 4.70 -0.49
N PRO A 201 -7.41 4.64 0.68
CA PRO A 201 -8.03 5.08 1.93
C PRO A 201 -8.43 6.56 1.88
N SER A 202 -9.61 6.86 2.42
CA SER A 202 -10.11 8.22 2.53
C SER A 202 -9.39 8.98 3.65
N LYS A 203 -9.30 10.33 3.56
CA LYS A 203 -8.82 11.19 4.65
C LYS A 203 -9.53 10.93 6.00
N LYS A 204 -10.80 10.53 5.97
CA LYS A 204 -11.55 10.16 7.19
C LYS A 204 -11.08 8.82 7.78
N GLU A 205 -10.68 7.89 6.94
CA GLU A 205 -10.13 6.59 7.34
C GLU A 205 -8.72 6.76 7.89
N GLU A 206 -7.87 7.58 7.27
CA GLU A 206 -6.55 7.95 7.79
C GLU A 206 -6.64 8.54 9.20
N ARG A 207 -7.58 9.47 9.45
CA ARG A 207 -7.85 10.00 10.80
C ARG A 207 -8.27 8.91 11.79
N THR A 208 -9.01 7.91 11.32
CA THR A 208 -9.45 6.78 12.16
C THR A 208 -8.26 5.89 12.52
N ILE A 209 -7.33 5.68 11.60
CA ILE A 209 -6.10 4.92 11.85
C ILE A 209 -5.25 5.62 12.92
N ILE A 210 -5.04 6.93 12.78
CA ILE A 210 -4.29 7.73 13.77
C ILE A 210 -4.94 7.61 15.15
N LEU A 211 -6.27 7.68 15.21
CA LEU A 211 -7.02 7.57 16.45
C LEU A 211 -6.90 6.17 17.07
N ILE A 212 -7.02 5.10 16.28
CA ILE A 212 -6.82 3.71 16.76
C ILE A 212 -5.43 3.55 17.37
N TYR A 213 -4.38 4.07 16.72
CA TYR A 213 -3.02 4.01 17.27
C TYR A 213 -2.87 4.84 18.54
N ALA A 214 -3.44 6.06 18.60
CA ALA A 214 -3.38 6.91 19.78
C ALA A 214 -4.04 6.26 21.00
N VAL A 215 -5.25 5.71 20.82
CA VAL A 215 -5.98 5.01 21.89
C VAL A 215 -5.27 3.71 22.28
N SER A 216 -4.75 2.94 21.31
CA SER A 216 -3.98 1.73 21.61
C SER A 216 -2.69 2.03 22.37
N ALA A 217 -2.00 3.14 22.06
CA ALA A 217 -0.81 3.56 22.78
C ALA A 217 -1.14 4.01 24.21
N LEU A 218 -2.25 4.73 24.38
CA LEU A 218 -2.74 5.14 25.69
C LEU A 218 -3.08 3.91 26.56
N VAL A 219 -3.82 2.94 26.01
CA VAL A 219 -4.11 1.65 26.70
C VAL A 219 -2.83 0.95 27.12
N LEU A 220 -1.83 0.92 26.23
CA LEU A 220 -0.54 0.28 26.50
C LEU A 220 0.20 0.98 27.64
N ILE A 221 0.32 2.31 27.61
CA ILE A 221 0.96 3.08 28.67
C ILE A 221 0.26 2.83 30.01
N TRP A 222 -1.08 2.87 30.01
CA TRP A 222 -1.87 2.67 31.21
C TRP A 222 -1.70 1.26 31.80
N THR A 223 -1.69 0.22 30.94
CA THR A 223 -1.39 -1.15 31.38
C THR A 223 0.01 -1.27 31.96
N PHE A 224 1.02 -0.68 31.31
CA PHE A 224 2.39 -0.72 31.82
C PHE A 224 2.54 0.01 33.15
N LEU A 225 1.84 1.12 33.37
CA LEU A 225 1.85 1.80 34.67
C LEU A 225 1.21 0.91 35.76
N SER A 226 0.09 0.27 35.46
CA SER A 226 -0.61 -0.63 36.40
C SER A 226 0.18 -1.90 36.72
N ILE A 227 0.91 -2.45 35.75
CA ILE A 227 1.78 -3.60 35.96
C ILE A 227 3.11 -3.18 36.61
N GLY A 228 3.59 -1.98 36.31
CA GLY A 228 4.82 -1.42 36.88
C GLY A 228 4.75 -1.29 38.40
N SER A 229 3.60 -0.87 38.94
CA SER A 229 3.37 -0.84 40.39
C SER A 229 3.41 -2.24 41.00
N TYR A 230 2.86 -3.26 40.32
CA TYR A 230 2.94 -4.65 40.79
C TYR A 230 4.38 -5.15 40.88
N PHE A 231 5.21 -4.90 39.86
CA PHE A 231 6.62 -5.28 39.91
C PHE A 231 7.43 -4.49 40.94
N ASN A 232 7.09 -3.21 41.17
CA ASN A 232 7.71 -2.40 42.20
C ASN A 232 7.42 -2.95 43.61
N GLU A 233 6.16 -3.32 43.86
CA GLU A 233 5.77 -3.95 45.12
C GLU A 233 6.45 -5.31 45.31
N LEU A 234 6.53 -6.12 44.25
CA LEU A 234 7.20 -7.42 44.25
C LEU A 234 8.72 -7.31 44.48
N ALA A 235 9.35 -6.24 43.98
CA ALA A 235 10.76 -5.94 44.23
C ALA A 235 11.04 -5.49 45.67
N ASN A 236 10.08 -4.82 46.31
CA ASN A 236 10.18 -4.34 47.69
C ASN A 236 9.79 -5.42 48.72
N GLN A 237 9.08 -6.47 48.33
CA GLN A 237 8.54 -7.55 49.19
C GLN A 237 9.56 -8.61 49.65
N ASN A 238 10.83 -8.26 49.81
CA ASN A 238 11.91 -9.22 50.08
C ASN A 238 11.84 -9.99 51.44
N HIS A 239 10.78 -9.92 52.26
CA HIS A 239 10.82 -10.47 53.64
C HIS A 239 9.51 -10.94 54.32
N ARG A 240 8.47 -11.46 53.62
CA ARG A 240 7.32 -12.10 54.32
C ARG A 240 6.88 -13.44 53.73
N ILE A 241 6.81 -14.45 54.60
CA ILE A 241 6.61 -15.89 54.32
C ILE A 241 5.14 -16.25 54.01
N ASP A 242 4.19 -15.34 54.23
CA ASP A 242 2.75 -15.53 53.94
C ASP A 242 2.35 -15.28 52.47
N SER A 243 3.28 -14.87 51.61
CA SER A 243 3.00 -14.34 50.28
C SER A 243 2.59 -15.37 49.21
N ARG A 244 2.73 -16.68 49.44
CA ARG A 244 2.55 -17.68 48.37
C ARG A 244 1.12 -17.76 47.81
N PHE A 245 0.09 -17.38 48.58
CA PHE A 245 -1.31 -17.45 48.12
C PHE A 245 -1.79 -16.14 47.47
N THR A 246 -1.31 -14.98 47.94
CA THR A 246 -1.56 -13.66 47.34
C THR A 246 -0.74 -13.47 46.06
N GLN A 247 0.53 -13.92 46.05
CA GLN A 247 1.40 -13.87 44.87
C GLN A 247 0.81 -14.63 43.67
N ASN A 248 0.17 -15.78 43.90
CA ASN A 248 -0.50 -16.52 42.82
C ASN A 248 -1.70 -15.77 42.22
N LYS A 249 -2.40 -14.93 43.01
CA LYS A 249 -3.51 -14.13 42.49
C LYS A 249 -3.01 -12.92 41.71
N GLY A 250 -2.04 -12.18 42.27
CA GLY A 250 -1.38 -11.06 41.59
C GLY A 250 -0.72 -11.48 40.27
N ASP A 251 -0.05 -12.64 40.24
CA ASP A 251 0.57 -13.17 39.02
C ASP A 251 -0.47 -13.49 37.92
N VAL A 252 -1.62 -14.06 38.29
CA VAL A 252 -2.71 -14.36 37.34
C VAL A 252 -3.36 -13.06 36.83
N GLN A 253 -3.57 -12.08 37.71
CA GLN A 253 -4.11 -10.77 37.32
C GLN A 253 -3.17 -10.02 36.39
N ALA A 254 -1.87 -9.95 36.72
CA ALA A 254 -0.85 -9.32 35.87
C ALA A 254 -0.74 -10.01 34.52
N PHE A 255 -0.76 -11.36 34.48
CA PHE A 255 -0.79 -12.12 33.24
C PHE A 255 -2.02 -11.77 32.39
N LEU A 256 -3.21 -11.70 33.00
CA LEU A 256 -4.44 -11.34 32.31
C LEU A 256 -4.32 -9.94 31.67
N LEU A 257 -3.85 -8.94 32.42
CA LEU A 257 -3.70 -7.56 31.92
C LEU A 257 -2.68 -7.46 30.77
N ILE A 258 -1.52 -8.11 30.89
CA ILE A 258 -0.50 -8.19 29.81
C ILE A 258 -1.12 -8.80 28.56
N SER A 259 -1.85 -9.91 28.74
CA SER A 259 -2.43 -10.66 27.65
C SER A 259 -3.54 -9.88 26.93
N MET A 260 -4.34 -9.11 27.66
CA MET A 260 -5.33 -8.16 27.11
C MET A 260 -4.67 -7.01 26.35
N SER A 261 -3.59 -6.43 26.89
CA SER A 261 -2.82 -5.39 26.20
C SER A 261 -2.25 -5.91 24.87
N LEU A 262 -1.72 -7.13 24.87
CA LEU A 262 -1.17 -7.78 23.69
C LEU A 262 -2.26 -8.07 22.64
N ILE A 263 -3.42 -8.57 23.06
CA ILE A 263 -4.56 -8.76 22.15
C ILE A 263 -5.00 -7.43 21.54
N ASN A 264 -5.11 -6.36 22.34
CA ASN A 264 -5.53 -5.05 21.86
C ASN A 264 -4.55 -4.46 20.84
N THR A 265 -3.24 -4.58 21.08
CA THR A 265 -2.21 -4.07 20.16
C THR A 265 -2.15 -4.85 18.85
N ILE A 266 -2.19 -6.19 18.89
CA ILE A 266 -2.26 -7.02 17.68
C ILE A 266 -3.54 -6.71 16.89
N SER A 267 -4.67 -6.62 17.58
CA SER A 267 -5.96 -6.29 16.96
C SER A 267 -5.92 -4.92 16.28
N SER A 268 -5.33 -3.93 16.94
CA SER A 268 -5.15 -2.57 16.39
C SER A 268 -4.25 -2.57 15.15
N GLN A 269 -3.15 -3.34 15.15
CA GLN A 269 -2.27 -3.45 13.98
C GLN A 269 -2.96 -4.11 12.79
N ILE A 270 -3.72 -5.19 13.01
CA ILE A 270 -4.46 -5.87 11.94
C ILE A 270 -5.57 -4.98 11.41
N ALA A 271 -6.28 -4.27 12.28
CA ALA A 271 -7.29 -3.29 11.89
C ALA A 271 -6.65 -2.18 11.03
N ALA A 272 -5.53 -1.60 11.46
CA ALA A 272 -4.82 -0.60 10.67
C ALA A 272 -4.40 -1.12 9.30
N LYS A 273 -3.83 -2.34 9.21
CA LYS A 273 -3.54 -3.00 7.93
C LYS A 273 -4.77 -3.16 7.06
N TYR A 274 -5.92 -3.48 7.66
CA TYR A 274 -7.18 -3.59 6.93
C TYR A 274 -7.68 -2.24 6.40
N LEU A 275 -7.52 -1.14 7.16
CA LEU A 275 -7.87 0.20 6.68
C LEU A 275 -6.91 0.71 5.59
N PHE A 276 -5.62 0.36 5.66
CA PHE A 276 -4.62 0.70 4.64
C PHE A 276 -4.72 -0.17 3.38
N ALA A 277 -5.57 -1.20 3.37
CA ALA A 277 -5.67 -2.11 2.24
C ALA A 277 -6.18 -1.39 0.98
N GLU A 278 -5.45 -1.54 -0.11
CA GLU A 278 -5.83 -0.98 -1.41
C GLU A 278 -6.51 -2.07 -2.24
N TYR A 279 -7.54 -1.70 -2.98
CA TYR A 279 -8.25 -2.63 -3.84
C TYR A 279 -7.94 -2.36 -5.30
N GLU A 280 -7.59 -3.43 -6.02
CA GLU A 280 -7.30 -3.40 -7.44
C GLU A 280 -8.41 -2.66 -8.22
N GLY A 281 -7.99 -1.70 -9.01
CA GLY A 281 -8.78 -0.96 -9.99
C GLY A 281 -7.91 -0.68 -11.21
N GLU A 282 -8.50 -0.11 -12.25
CA GLU A 282 -7.72 0.43 -13.35
C GLU A 282 -7.00 1.69 -12.84
N ASP A 283 -5.72 1.54 -12.50
CA ASP A 283 -4.81 2.68 -12.37
C ASP A 283 -4.80 3.41 -13.70
N ASP A 284 -4.89 4.75 -13.64
CA ASP A 284 -4.92 5.69 -14.76
C ASP A 284 -4.58 5.02 -16.08
N SER A 285 -5.65 4.73 -16.83
CA SER A 285 -5.60 4.23 -18.19
C SER A 285 -4.44 4.87 -18.94
N ILE A 286 -3.77 4.09 -19.79
CA ILE A 286 -2.72 4.51 -20.74
C ILE A 286 -3.07 5.83 -21.47
N LEU A 287 -4.37 6.18 -21.52
CA LEU A 287 -4.89 7.45 -21.98
C LEU A 287 -5.11 8.45 -20.82
N PRO A 288 -4.46 9.64 -20.86
CA PRO A 288 -4.63 10.68 -19.86
C PRO A 288 -6.10 11.12 -19.71
N PRO A 289 -6.57 11.47 -18.49
CA PRO A 289 -7.93 11.97 -18.26
C PRO A 289 -8.27 13.23 -19.06
N SER A 290 -7.26 14.01 -19.47
CA SER A 290 -7.43 15.14 -20.39
C SER A 290 -7.89 14.72 -21.79
N VAL A 291 -7.35 13.61 -22.33
CA VAL A 291 -7.70 13.06 -23.65
C VAL A 291 -9.12 12.48 -23.62
N ARG A 292 -9.46 11.78 -22.53
CA ARG A 292 -10.81 11.23 -22.33
C ARG A 292 -11.87 12.32 -22.21
N ASN A 293 -11.58 13.39 -21.46
CA ASN A 293 -12.50 14.51 -21.29
C ASN A 293 -12.56 15.43 -22.54
N GLN A 294 -11.50 15.51 -23.33
CA GLN A 294 -11.52 16.17 -24.64
C GLN A 294 -12.45 15.46 -25.61
N GLN A 295 -12.41 14.11 -25.67
CA GLN A 295 -13.34 13.34 -26.51
C GLN A 295 -14.81 13.59 -26.10
N VAL A 296 -15.09 13.66 -24.80
CA VAL A 296 -16.47 13.96 -24.32
C VAL A 296 -16.91 15.38 -24.70
N LYS A 297 -16.05 16.39 -24.55
CA LYS A 297 -16.36 17.79 -24.92
C LYS A 297 -16.54 17.99 -26.42
N VAL A 298 -15.66 17.40 -27.24
CA VAL A 298 -15.74 17.50 -28.71
C VAL A 298 -17.03 16.86 -29.22
N GLU A 299 -17.47 15.77 -28.59
CA GLU A 299 -18.70 15.07 -28.94
C GLU A 299 -19.96 15.80 -28.44
N GLU A 300 -19.95 16.41 -27.24
CA GLU A 300 -21.05 17.27 -26.76
C GLU A 300 -21.24 18.52 -27.64
N GLU A 301 -20.15 19.11 -28.14
CA GLU A 301 -20.22 20.17 -29.13
C GLU A 301 -20.70 19.68 -30.51
N ARG A 302 -20.45 18.42 -30.86
CA ARG A 302 -20.92 17.82 -32.12
C ARG A 302 -22.41 17.50 -32.05
N VAL A 303 -22.88 16.96 -30.92
CA VAL A 303 -24.28 16.60 -30.68
C VAL A 303 -25.15 17.84 -30.50
N SER A 304 -24.65 18.90 -29.87
CA SER A 304 -25.38 20.19 -29.77
C SER A 304 -25.51 20.94 -31.11
N LYS A 305 -24.72 20.57 -32.13
CA LYS A 305 -24.79 21.11 -33.50
C LYS A 305 -25.69 20.30 -34.44
N LEU A 306 -26.25 19.18 -33.99
CA LEU A 306 -27.20 18.41 -34.80
C LEU A 306 -28.57 19.12 -34.79
N SER A 307 -28.92 19.77 -35.91
CA SER A 307 -30.25 20.32 -36.14
C SER A 307 -31.30 19.20 -36.15
N SER A 308 -32.48 19.47 -35.59
CA SER A 308 -33.62 18.55 -35.51
C SER A 308 -34.46 18.47 -36.80
N GLU A 309 -34.03 19.12 -37.88
CA GLU A 309 -34.71 19.10 -39.17
C GLU A 309 -34.13 18.00 -40.09
N PRO A 310 -34.97 17.33 -40.90
CA PRO A 310 -34.49 16.31 -41.82
C PRO A 310 -33.55 16.92 -42.88
N ALA A 311 -32.38 16.33 -43.05
CA ALA A 311 -31.34 16.83 -43.95
C ALA A 311 -31.82 16.83 -45.41
N THR A 312 -31.65 17.96 -46.09
CA THR A 312 -31.93 18.10 -47.52
C THR A 312 -30.90 17.31 -48.34
N PRO A 313 -31.26 16.70 -49.49
CA PRO A 313 -30.30 15.97 -50.34
C PRO A 313 -29.04 16.77 -50.72
N ASP A 314 -29.17 18.09 -50.89
CA ASP A 314 -28.03 18.99 -51.16
C ASP A 314 -27.10 19.15 -49.96
N ASP A 315 -27.63 19.14 -48.72
CA ASP A 315 -26.82 19.20 -47.50
C ASP A 315 -26.01 17.91 -47.33
N VAL A 316 -26.60 16.76 -47.70
CA VAL A 316 -25.93 15.46 -47.70
C VAL A 316 -24.82 15.42 -48.75
N LEU A 317 -25.06 15.91 -49.97
CA LEU A 317 -24.04 15.98 -51.01
C LEU A 317 -22.89 16.92 -50.65
N LYS A 318 -23.18 18.05 -50.02
CA LYS A 318 -22.16 19.00 -49.55
C LYS A 318 -21.34 18.44 -48.38
N ALA A 319 -21.98 17.72 -47.46
CA ALA A 319 -21.27 17.02 -46.39
C ALA A 319 -20.40 15.88 -46.95
N LEU A 320 -20.90 15.11 -47.92
CA LEU A 320 -20.15 14.04 -48.58
C LEU A 320 -18.93 14.58 -49.33
N ALA A 321 -19.07 15.70 -50.05
CA ALA A 321 -17.95 16.34 -50.73
C ALA A 321 -16.86 16.80 -49.75
N ARG A 322 -17.26 17.38 -48.61
CA ARG A 322 -16.34 17.81 -47.55
C ARG A 322 -15.62 16.63 -46.89
N GLU A 323 -16.33 15.55 -46.59
CA GLU A 323 -15.74 14.32 -46.05
C GLU A 323 -14.80 13.65 -47.06
N MET A 324 -15.14 13.65 -48.36
CA MET A 324 -14.25 13.13 -49.40
C MET A 324 -12.96 13.96 -49.56
N GLU A 325 -13.04 15.28 -49.45
CA GLU A 325 -11.84 16.13 -49.47
C GLU A 325 -10.98 15.94 -48.21
N ALA A 326 -11.60 15.84 -47.04
CA ALA A 326 -10.90 15.54 -45.79
C ALA A 326 -10.20 14.17 -45.85
N ALA A 327 -10.89 13.13 -46.32
CA ALA A 327 -10.32 11.79 -46.48
C ALA A 327 -9.17 11.77 -47.51
N LYS A 328 -9.25 12.57 -48.58
CA LYS A 328 -8.15 12.72 -49.55
C LYS A 328 -6.93 13.41 -48.93
N ALA A 329 -7.15 14.44 -48.12
CA ALA A 329 -6.07 15.14 -47.42
C ALA A 329 -5.39 14.24 -46.38
N GLU A 330 -6.17 13.47 -45.63
CA GLU A 330 -5.67 12.49 -44.66
C GLU A 330 -4.90 11.35 -45.33
N ALA A 331 -5.42 10.80 -46.44
CA ALA A 331 -4.72 9.77 -47.21
C ALA A 331 -3.39 10.29 -47.80
N ALA A 332 -3.32 11.57 -48.19
CA ALA A 332 -2.08 12.19 -48.65
C ALA A 332 -1.07 12.38 -47.50
N PHE A 333 -1.54 12.75 -46.32
CA PHE A 333 -0.71 12.86 -45.12
C PHE A 333 -0.14 11.49 -44.70
N LEU A 334 -0.99 10.46 -44.64
CA LEU A 334 -0.57 9.09 -44.30
C LEU A 334 0.44 8.52 -45.29
N ARG A 335 0.32 8.84 -46.59
CA ARG A 335 1.34 8.47 -47.59
C ARG A 335 2.69 9.10 -47.30
N LYS A 336 2.69 10.38 -46.90
CA LYS A 336 3.93 11.09 -46.54
C LYS A 336 4.57 10.47 -45.28
N GLU A 337 3.78 10.17 -44.27
CA GLU A 337 4.26 9.53 -43.04
C GLU A 337 4.79 8.10 -43.30
N LEU A 338 4.16 7.35 -44.21
CA LEU A 338 4.63 6.04 -44.65
C LEU A 338 5.99 6.14 -45.38
N ASP A 339 6.19 7.16 -46.21
CA ASP A 339 7.47 7.37 -46.90
C ASP A 339 8.57 7.78 -45.90
N GLU A 340 8.27 8.68 -44.96
CA GLU A 340 9.22 9.07 -43.91
C GLU A 340 9.59 7.90 -42.98
N THR A 341 8.64 7.05 -42.60
CA THR A 341 8.91 5.86 -41.79
C THR A 341 9.71 4.82 -42.57
N ARG A 342 9.42 4.64 -43.86
CA ARG A 342 10.21 3.75 -44.73
C ARG A 342 11.66 4.19 -44.84
N ASP A 343 11.93 5.48 -44.94
CA ASP A 343 13.30 5.99 -45.01
C ASP A 343 14.03 5.87 -43.66
N LYS A 344 13.32 6.04 -42.53
CA LYS A 344 13.87 5.73 -41.19
C LYS A 344 14.23 4.24 -41.05
N VAL A 345 13.38 3.34 -41.53
CA VAL A 345 13.65 1.89 -41.49
C VAL A 345 14.88 1.55 -42.32
N LYS A 346 15.02 2.09 -43.54
CA LYS A 346 16.24 1.91 -44.34
C LYS A 346 17.48 2.43 -43.62
N GLY A 347 17.39 3.58 -42.94
CA GLY A 347 18.49 4.11 -42.14
C GLY A 347 18.90 3.16 -41.01
N LEU A 348 17.92 2.60 -40.31
CA LEU A 348 18.16 1.60 -39.26
C LEU A 348 18.71 0.28 -39.81
N GLU A 349 18.30 -0.14 -41.01
CA GLU A 349 18.86 -1.32 -41.68
C GLU A 349 20.36 -1.13 -42.00
N VAL A 350 20.75 0.06 -42.48
CA VAL A 350 22.16 0.39 -42.73
C VAL A 350 22.96 0.42 -41.43
N GLU A 351 22.44 1.06 -40.38
CA GLU A 351 23.09 1.10 -39.06
C GLU A 351 23.24 -0.30 -38.46
N LEU A 352 22.24 -1.17 -38.65
CA LEU A 352 22.31 -2.57 -38.21
C LEU A 352 23.41 -3.35 -38.93
N ASP A 353 23.55 -3.16 -40.24
CA ASP A 353 24.61 -3.77 -41.05
C ASP A 353 26.00 -3.27 -40.62
N GLU A 354 26.16 -1.97 -40.39
CA GLU A 354 27.40 -1.39 -39.85
C GLU A 354 27.75 -1.97 -38.47
N LYS A 355 26.78 -2.05 -37.56
CA LYS A 355 26.97 -2.63 -36.23
C LYS A 355 27.27 -4.13 -36.27
N LYS A 356 26.74 -4.85 -37.26
CA LYS A 356 27.07 -6.25 -37.47
C LYS A 356 28.53 -6.43 -37.92
N VAL A 357 29.01 -5.59 -38.82
CA VAL A 357 30.43 -5.57 -39.23
C VAL A 357 31.34 -5.24 -38.04
N GLU A 358 30.96 -4.26 -37.21
CA GLU A 358 31.69 -3.95 -35.97
C GLU A 358 31.73 -5.17 -35.02
N LEU A 359 30.62 -5.86 -34.81
CA LEU A 359 30.58 -7.07 -33.97
C LEU A 359 31.42 -8.22 -34.52
N GLU A 360 31.41 -8.45 -35.83
CA GLU A 360 32.26 -9.44 -36.49
C GLU A 360 33.75 -9.10 -36.29
N SER A 361 34.10 -7.81 -36.39
CA SER A 361 35.47 -7.33 -36.11
C SER A 361 35.89 -7.55 -34.65
N ILE A 362 34.98 -7.32 -33.69
CA ILE A 362 35.23 -7.56 -32.26
C ILE A 362 35.38 -9.06 -31.99
N GLN A 363 34.59 -9.91 -32.64
CA GLN A 363 34.74 -11.36 -32.52
C GLN A 363 36.07 -11.86 -33.10
N GLU A 364 36.53 -11.29 -34.21
CA GLU A 364 37.84 -11.61 -34.79
C GLU A 364 39.00 -11.15 -33.88
N ILE A 365 38.90 -9.96 -33.28
CA ILE A 365 39.82 -9.48 -32.26
C ILE A 365 39.80 -10.39 -31.02
N THR A 366 38.63 -10.84 -30.60
CA THR A 366 38.50 -11.74 -29.45
C THR A 366 39.14 -13.09 -29.72
N LYS A 367 38.93 -13.67 -30.91
CA LYS A 367 39.58 -14.92 -31.33
C LYS A 367 41.10 -14.78 -31.46
N SER A 368 41.59 -13.64 -31.97
CA SER A 368 43.03 -13.39 -32.05
C SER A 368 43.64 -13.19 -30.67
N MET A 369 42.93 -12.52 -29.74
CA MET A 369 43.33 -12.39 -28.35
C MET A 369 43.36 -13.74 -27.63
N GLU A 370 42.35 -14.60 -27.84
CA GLU A 370 42.30 -15.96 -27.29
C GLU A 370 43.48 -16.80 -27.80
N LYS A 371 43.79 -16.69 -29.10
CA LYS A 371 44.98 -17.34 -29.69
C LYS A 371 46.29 -16.80 -29.10
N ILE A 372 46.43 -15.49 -28.86
CA ILE A 372 47.61 -14.91 -28.20
C ILE A 372 47.73 -15.40 -26.75
N VAL A 373 46.62 -15.60 -26.05
CA VAL A 373 46.59 -16.14 -24.69
C VAL A 373 46.97 -17.63 -24.68
N GLU A 374 46.55 -18.41 -25.68
CA GLU A 374 46.98 -19.80 -25.86
C GLU A 374 48.46 -19.90 -26.23
N ASP A 375 48.92 -19.11 -27.21
CA ASP A 375 50.33 -19.05 -27.62
C ASP A 375 51.25 -18.63 -26.46
N ASN A 376 50.80 -17.73 -25.57
CA ASN A 376 51.52 -17.35 -24.33
C ASN A 376 51.49 -18.42 -23.23
N LYS A 377 50.51 -19.34 -23.22
CA LYS A 377 50.51 -20.48 -22.30
C LYS A 377 51.50 -21.57 -22.73
N ASP A 378 51.73 -21.71 -24.04
CA ASP A 378 52.67 -22.68 -24.60
C ASP A 378 54.13 -22.19 -24.64
N SER A 379 54.36 -20.86 -24.57
CA SER A 379 55.70 -20.30 -24.35
C SER A 379 56.08 -20.37 -22.86
N GLY A 380 56.70 -21.48 -22.46
CA GLY A 380 57.13 -21.73 -21.09
C GLY A 380 57.99 -20.62 -20.45
N ASP A 381 57.72 -20.40 -19.16
CA ASP A 381 58.60 -19.78 -18.16
C ASP A 381 59.11 -18.36 -18.44
N LYS A 382 58.19 -17.44 -18.71
CA LYS A 382 58.40 -16.05 -18.31
C LYS A 382 57.12 -15.47 -17.71
N ALA A 383 57.06 -15.52 -16.38
CA ALA A 383 56.11 -14.75 -15.61
C ALA A 383 56.25 -13.27 -15.99
N LEU A 384 55.42 -12.79 -16.90
CA LEU A 384 55.15 -11.38 -17.07
C LEU A 384 54.51 -10.91 -15.77
N SER A 385 55.37 -10.25 -14.99
CA SER A 385 55.10 -9.62 -13.71
C SER A 385 53.72 -8.97 -13.69
N LEU A 386 52.96 -9.24 -12.62
CA LEU A 386 51.69 -8.61 -12.27
C LEU A 386 51.69 -7.07 -12.39
N GLN A 387 52.87 -6.45 -12.49
CA GLN A 387 53.06 -5.02 -12.66
C GLN A 387 52.73 -4.51 -14.08
N ASP A 388 52.85 -5.35 -15.11
CA ASP A 388 52.54 -4.95 -16.51
C ASP A 388 51.03 -5.09 -16.82
N SER A 389 50.31 -5.92 -16.05
CA SER A 389 48.84 -6.05 -16.13
C SER A 389 48.10 -4.87 -15.50
N VAL A 390 48.77 -4.08 -14.65
CA VAL A 390 48.21 -2.86 -14.05
C VAL A 390 48.42 -1.63 -14.95
N MET A 391 49.44 -1.61 -15.82
CA MET A 391 49.72 -0.45 -16.67
C MET A 391 48.88 -0.40 -17.95
N VAL A 392 48.24 -1.51 -18.35
CA VAL A 392 47.28 -1.56 -19.47
C VAL A 392 45.83 -1.39 -18.98
N GLY A 393 45.55 -1.70 -17.70
CA GLY A 393 44.20 -1.63 -17.13
C GLY A 393 43.71 -0.22 -16.78
N ASP A 394 44.61 0.73 -16.55
CA ASP A 394 44.24 2.07 -16.03
C ASP A 394 44.01 3.13 -17.14
N ASN A 395 44.49 2.88 -18.37
CA ASN A 395 44.24 3.76 -19.53
C ASN A 395 42.98 3.40 -20.34
N LEU A 396 42.29 2.30 -20.00
CA LEU A 396 41.00 1.92 -20.61
C LEU A 396 39.79 2.27 -19.73
N PHE A 397 39.99 2.67 -18.47
CA PHE A 397 38.93 2.98 -17.51
C PHE A 397 38.93 4.42 -16.97
N ASN A 398 39.83 5.29 -17.44
CA ASN A 398 39.78 6.73 -17.17
C ASN A 398 38.98 7.51 -18.24
N GLY A 399 37.85 6.95 -18.65
CA GLY A 399 36.81 7.64 -19.40
C GLY A 399 35.59 7.86 -18.52
N ASP A 400 35.61 8.96 -17.76
CA ASP A 400 34.45 9.66 -17.22
C ASP A 400 33.31 8.83 -16.60
N LYS A 401 33.29 8.79 -15.26
CA LYS A 401 32.03 8.89 -14.51
C LYS A 401 31.38 10.25 -14.78
N ILE A 402 30.81 10.44 -15.96
CA ILE A 402 29.74 11.42 -16.17
C ILE A 402 28.47 10.60 -16.28
N ASP A 403 27.93 10.21 -15.13
CA ASP A 403 26.52 9.87 -15.13
C ASP A 403 25.88 10.34 -13.83
N LYS A 404 24.85 11.17 -14.00
CA LYS A 404 24.02 11.86 -12.99
C LYS A 404 24.56 13.18 -12.44
N GLN A 405 24.58 14.22 -13.29
CA GLN A 405 24.17 15.60 -12.94
C GLN A 405 24.22 16.57 -14.14
N ILE A 406 23.71 16.18 -15.31
CA ILE A 406 23.37 17.19 -16.32
C ILE A 406 22.00 17.75 -15.93
N PHE A 407 21.99 18.91 -15.26
CA PHE A 407 20.83 19.79 -15.34
C PHE A 407 20.73 20.24 -16.80
N ASN A 408 19.74 19.70 -17.51
CA ASN A 408 19.46 20.05 -18.89
C ASN A 408 18.80 21.44 -18.93
N ASP A 409 19.55 22.48 -18.58
CA ASP A 409 19.15 23.86 -18.80
C ASP A 409 19.63 24.29 -20.20
N PRO A 410 18.74 24.42 -21.19
CA PRO A 410 19.11 24.72 -22.56
C PRO A 410 19.86 26.06 -22.69
N VAL A 411 19.67 26.98 -21.74
CA VAL A 411 20.36 28.27 -21.73
C VAL A 411 21.83 28.12 -21.33
N ALA A 412 22.15 27.25 -20.38
CA ALA A 412 23.53 26.99 -19.95
C ALA A 412 24.33 26.29 -21.06
N ILE A 413 23.71 25.33 -21.75
CA ILE A 413 24.32 24.61 -22.89
C ILE A 413 24.60 25.57 -24.06
N ALA A 414 23.63 26.43 -24.41
CA ALA A 414 23.81 27.42 -25.46
C ALA A 414 24.93 28.43 -25.12
N LYS A 415 25.02 28.85 -23.86
CA LYS A 415 26.07 29.77 -23.41
C LYS A 415 27.46 29.14 -23.45
N ALA A 416 27.58 27.89 -22.99
CA ALA A 416 28.83 27.13 -23.05
C ALA A 416 29.30 26.89 -24.49
N ALA A 417 28.37 26.57 -25.40
CA ALA A 417 28.68 26.38 -26.82
C ALA A 417 29.16 27.68 -27.49
N ILE A 418 28.55 28.82 -27.16
CA ILE A 418 28.96 30.14 -27.67
C ILE A 418 30.33 30.55 -27.11
N GLU A 419 30.61 30.29 -25.83
CA GLU A 419 31.90 30.57 -25.18
C GLU A 419 33.03 29.76 -25.82
N ALA A 420 32.82 28.45 -26.01
CA ALA A 420 33.78 27.55 -26.67
C ALA A 420 34.05 27.95 -28.12
N TYR A 421 33.02 28.37 -28.88
CA TYR A 421 33.20 28.91 -30.24
C TYR A 421 34.04 30.21 -30.24
N ARG A 422 33.92 31.02 -29.18
CA ARG A 422 34.64 32.29 -29.03
C ARG A 422 36.11 32.09 -28.65
N GLU A 423 36.42 31.07 -27.85
CA GLU A 423 37.79 30.66 -27.52
C GLU A 423 38.50 30.01 -28.72
N GLY A 424 37.81 29.14 -29.48
CA GLY A 424 38.37 28.56 -30.70
C GLY A 424 38.77 29.59 -31.76
N ARG A 425 38.07 30.74 -31.82
CA ARG A 425 38.47 31.87 -32.68
C ARG A 425 39.64 32.70 -32.16
N LYS A 426 39.93 32.66 -30.85
CA LYS A 426 41.12 33.33 -30.29
C LYS A 426 42.38 32.51 -30.54
N ASP A 427 42.28 31.19 -30.42
CA ASP A 427 43.42 30.29 -30.70
C ASP A 427 43.77 30.23 -32.19
N SER A 428 42.80 30.37 -33.10
CA SER A 428 43.09 30.48 -34.54
C SER A 428 43.82 31.77 -34.93
N SER A 429 43.90 32.77 -34.05
CA SER A 429 44.63 34.02 -34.28
C SER A 429 46.05 34.04 -33.70
N LYS A 430 46.48 32.93 -33.06
CA LYS A 430 47.80 32.78 -32.44
C LYS A 430 48.68 31.74 -33.12
N ILE A 431 48.18 31.08 -34.16
CA ILE A 431 48.94 30.17 -35.03
C ILE A 431 49.34 30.96 -36.28
N ASP A 432 50.25 31.90 -36.10
CA ASP A 432 51.10 32.42 -37.16
C ASP A 432 52.44 32.78 -36.50
N LEU A 433 53.53 32.30 -37.12
CA LEU A 433 54.95 32.56 -36.85
C LEU A 433 55.61 31.70 -35.75
N ASP A 434 56.23 30.60 -36.19
CA ASP A 434 57.70 30.50 -36.24
C ASP A 434 58.11 29.18 -36.93
N PHE A 435 58.50 29.29 -38.20
CA PHE A 435 59.35 28.31 -38.87
C PHE A 435 60.53 29.09 -39.47
N ASP A 436 61.66 29.08 -38.76
CA ASP A 436 63.00 29.23 -39.34
C ASP A 436 63.50 27.86 -39.82
#